data_AF-A0A9D4HT71-F1
#
_entry.id   AF-A0A9D4HT71-F1
#
_cell.length_a   1.000
_cell.length_b   1.000
_cell.length_c   1.000
_cell.angle_alpha   90.00
_cell.angle_beta   90.00
_cell.angle_gamma   90.00
#
_symmetry.space_group_name_H-M   'P 1'
#
loop_
_entity.id
_entity.type
_entity.pdbx_description
1 polymer ?
#
loop_
_entity_poly.entity_id
_entity_poly.type
_entity_poly.pdbx_seq_one_letter_code
_entity_poly.pdbx_strand_id
1 'polypeptide(L)'
;MFSKYRLALNQSNGFSVSTASNVALRKPATQTDTASGAGPDLAVDGDSSTCAATASAAAEWTLDMMDYFIIDEVSIHVGMPVLLFAWLI
;
A
#
# COMPACT_ATOMS: atom_id res chain seq x y z
N MET A 1 5.66 6.42 -27.78
CA MET A 1 4.27 6.91 -27.88
C MET A 1 3.43 5.74 -28.36
N PHE A 2 2.63 5.10 -27.49
CA PHE A 2 1.75 4.00 -27.90
C PHE A 2 0.35 4.28 -27.38
N SER A 3 -0.54 4.60 -28.31
CA SER A 3 -1.97 4.72 -28.08
C SER A 3 -2.59 3.33 -28.16
N LYS A 4 -3.36 2.91 -27.15
CA LYS A 4 -4.09 1.64 -27.13
C LYS A 4 -5.57 1.93 -26.89
N TYR A 5 -6.35 1.84 -27.96
CA TYR A 5 -7.81 1.95 -27.91
C TYR A 5 -8.43 0.66 -27.36
N ARG A 6 -9.52 0.74 -26.57
CA ARG A 6 -10.48 -0.34 -26.41
C ARG A 6 -11.90 0.22 -26.44
N LEU A 7 -12.70 -0.34 -27.36
CA LEU A 7 -14.13 -0.12 -27.53
C LEU A 7 -14.88 -1.24 -26.77
N ALA A 8 -15.79 -0.89 -25.87
CA ALA A 8 -16.98 -1.64 -25.44
C ALA A 8 -17.73 -0.81 -24.38
N LEU A 9 -19.05 -0.60 -24.32
CA LEU A 9 -20.24 -0.88 -25.13
C LEU A 9 -21.34 0.04 -24.55
N ASN A 10 -22.26 0.55 -25.38
CA ASN A 10 -23.49 1.18 -24.92
C ASN A 10 -24.40 0.10 -24.30
N GLN A 11 -24.58 0.09 -22.98
CA GLN A 11 -25.64 -0.69 -22.32
C GLN A 11 -26.49 0.24 -21.45
N SER A 12 -27.77 0.33 -21.82
CA SER A 12 -28.85 0.71 -20.94
C SER A 12 -28.78 -0.12 -19.64
N ASN A 13 -28.80 0.56 -18.50
CA ASN A 13 -28.75 0.06 -17.12
C ASN A 13 -27.38 -0.44 -16.65
N GLY A 14 -26.67 0.38 -15.87
CA GLY A 14 -25.51 -0.05 -15.07
C GLY A 14 -24.18 0.49 -15.58
N PHE A 15 -23.84 1.71 -15.17
CA PHE A 15 -22.47 2.21 -15.23
C PHE A 15 -22.01 2.51 -13.80
N SER A 16 -21.68 1.46 -13.05
CA SER A 16 -20.93 1.63 -11.81
C SER A 16 -19.49 1.93 -12.22
N VAL A 17 -19.11 3.21 -12.17
CA VAL A 17 -17.70 3.60 -12.10
C VAL A 17 -17.11 2.83 -10.92
N SER A 18 -16.29 1.81 -11.19
CA SER A 18 -15.50 1.18 -10.15
C SER A 18 -14.44 2.20 -9.73
N THR A 19 -14.76 3.03 -8.75
CA THR A 19 -13.71 3.68 -7.97
C THR A 19 -12.93 2.52 -7.35
N ALA A 20 -11.72 2.25 -7.83
CA ALA A 20 -10.85 1.26 -7.23
C ALA A 20 -10.71 1.63 -5.75
N SER A 21 -11.36 0.87 -4.88
CA SER A 21 -11.34 1.12 -3.44
C SER A 21 -10.10 0.46 -2.88
N ASN A 22 -9.34 1.17 -2.06
CA ASN A 22 -8.21 0.58 -1.36
C ASN A 22 -8.74 -0.41 -0.31
N VAL A 23 -8.81 -1.68 -0.70
CA VAL A 23 -9.27 -2.76 0.18
C VAL A 23 -8.28 -3.06 1.30
N ALA A 24 -7.05 -2.55 1.29
CA ALA A 24 -6.10 -2.76 2.39
C ALA A 24 -6.31 -1.79 3.57
N LEU A 25 -7.03 -0.69 3.37
CA LEU A 25 -7.15 0.41 4.33
C LEU A 25 -7.60 -0.09 5.71
N ARG A 26 -6.79 0.20 6.73
CA ARG A 26 -7.00 -0.12 8.16
C ARG A 26 -7.21 -1.60 8.46
N LYS A 27 -6.81 -2.49 7.57
CA LYS A 27 -6.86 -3.93 7.83
C LYS A 27 -5.71 -4.35 8.76
N PRO A 28 -5.88 -5.42 9.55
CA PRO A 28 -4.84 -5.88 10.46
C PRO A 28 -3.58 -6.25 9.70
N ALA A 29 -2.44 -5.73 10.14
CA ALA A 29 -1.15 -6.03 9.56
C ALA A 29 -0.16 -6.47 10.66
N THR A 30 0.80 -7.30 10.27
CA THR A 30 1.90 -7.75 11.13
C THR A 30 3.22 -7.54 10.43
N GLN A 31 4.30 -7.43 11.20
CA GLN A 31 5.66 -7.36 10.69
C GLN A 31 6.62 -8.09 11.62
N THR A 32 7.80 -8.46 11.12
CA THR A 32 8.79 -9.25 11.85
C THR A 32 9.28 -8.58 13.14
N ASP A 33 9.54 -7.27 13.09
CA ASP A 33 9.92 -6.44 14.22
C ASP A 33 9.52 -4.98 13.96
N THR A 34 9.70 -4.10 14.95
CA THR A 34 9.35 -2.67 14.81
C THR A 34 10.57 -1.80 15.09
N ALA A 35 10.94 -0.97 14.13
CA ALA A 35 11.92 0.10 14.30
C ALA A 35 11.23 1.43 14.62
N SER A 36 11.81 2.21 15.52
CA SER A 36 11.39 3.61 15.80
C SER A 36 9.89 3.81 16.11
N GLY A 37 9.21 2.77 16.62
CA GLY A 37 7.76 2.82 16.88
C GLY A 37 6.88 2.78 15.63
N ALA A 38 7.46 2.56 14.44
CA ALA A 38 6.77 2.51 13.16
C ALA A 38 6.12 1.14 12.91
N GLY A 39 4.94 0.96 13.50
CA GLY A 39 4.17 -0.29 13.43
C GLY A 39 3.65 -0.64 12.02
N PRO A 40 3.19 -1.89 11.83
CA PRO A 40 2.75 -2.39 10.53
C PRO A 40 1.47 -1.71 10.01
N ASP A 41 0.66 -1.16 10.91
CA ASP A 41 -0.57 -0.45 10.63
C ASP A 41 -0.36 0.86 9.85
N LEU A 42 0.81 1.49 10.01
CA LEU A 42 1.17 2.71 9.27
C LEU A 42 1.28 2.49 7.76
N ALA A 43 1.48 1.24 7.28
CA ALA A 43 1.47 0.96 5.84
C ALA A 43 0.07 0.97 5.22
N VAL A 44 -0.99 0.96 6.05
CA VAL A 44 -2.39 0.86 5.64
C VAL A 44 -3.29 1.88 6.34
N ASP A 45 -2.74 2.93 6.94
CA ASP A 45 -3.50 3.95 7.68
C ASP A 45 -4.17 5.00 6.77
N GLY A 46 -3.73 5.09 5.52
CA GLY A 46 -4.20 6.06 4.52
C GLY A 46 -3.43 7.37 4.51
N ASP A 47 -2.32 7.47 5.24
CA ASP A 47 -1.44 8.64 5.31
C ASP A 47 -0.11 8.35 4.60
N SER A 48 0.14 9.01 3.46
CA SER A 48 1.39 8.83 2.71
C SER A 48 2.64 9.42 3.38
N SER A 49 2.48 10.10 4.52
CA SER A 49 3.59 10.67 5.28
C SER A 49 4.12 9.73 6.37
N THR A 50 3.40 8.65 6.67
CA THR A 50 3.80 7.61 7.61
C THR A 50 4.32 6.37 6.86
N CYS A 51 5.06 5.51 7.54
CA CYS A 51 5.50 4.23 6.99
C CYS A 51 5.70 3.20 8.11
N ALA A 52 5.50 1.93 7.78
CA ALA A 52 5.95 0.82 8.62
C ALA A 52 7.47 0.65 8.48
N ALA A 53 8.17 0.31 9.57
CA ALA A 53 9.60 0.08 9.52
C ALA A 53 10.04 -1.07 10.44
N THR A 54 10.96 -1.87 9.91
CA THR A 54 11.64 -2.98 10.58
C THR A 54 13.11 -2.63 10.84
N ALA A 55 13.70 -3.19 11.89
CA ALA A 55 15.14 -3.03 12.18
C ALA A 55 15.99 -4.12 11.52
N SER A 56 15.40 -5.29 11.29
CA SER A 56 16.06 -6.45 10.72
C SER A 56 16.28 -6.35 9.21
N ALA A 57 17.38 -6.91 8.72
CA ALA A 57 17.69 -7.00 7.29
C ALA A 57 16.81 -8.05 6.55
N ALA A 58 16.36 -9.08 7.26
CA ALA A 58 15.40 -10.06 6.78
C ALA A 58 14.00 -9.69 7.31
N ALA A 59 13.42 -8.66 6.70
CA ALA A 59 12.16 -8.07 7.12
C ALA A 59 10.98 -8.63 6.32
N GLU A 60 9.87 -8.91 6.99
CA GLU A 60 8.60 -9.28 6.36
C GLU A 60 7.46 -8.45 6.95
N TRP A 61 6.53 -8.06 6.09
CA TRP A 61 5.27 -7.41 6.45
C TRP A 61 4.13 -8.20 5.82
N THR A 62 3.08 -8.45 6.59
CA THR A 62 1.92 -9.28 6.19
C THR A 62 0.63 -8.54 6.49
N LEU A 63 -0.35 -8.66 5.58
CA LEU A 63 -1.69 -8.09 5.71
C LEU A 63 -2.72 -9.21 5.85
N ASP A 64 -3.55 -9.16 6.89
CA ASP A 64 -4.77 -9.95 6.96
C ASP A 64 -5.90 -9.23 6.25
N MET A 65 -6.35 -9.79 5.12
CA MET A 65 -7.43 -9.21 4.34
C MET A 65 -8.81 -9.35 5.01
N MET A 66 -8.94 -10.20 6.04
CA MET A 66 -10.18 -10.52 6.77
C MET A 66 -11.34 -11.09 5.94
N ASP A 67 -11.19 -11.12 4.62
CA ASP A 67 -12.15 -11.67 3.65
C ASP A 67 -11.41 -11.95 2.33
N TYR A 68 -12.11 -12.55 1.38
CA TYR A 68 -11.58 -12.84 0.05
C TYR A 68 -11.88 -11.69 -0.92
N PHE A 69 -10.85 -11.22 -1.60
CA PHE A 69 -10.96 -10.16 -2.61
C PHE A 69 -10.36 -10.60 -3.93
N ILE A 70 -10.97 -10.14 -5.02
CA ILE A 70 -10.32 -10.12 -6.32
C ILE A 70 -9.42 -8.87 -6.32
N ILE A 71 -8.11 -9.08 -6.41
CA ILE A 71 -7.13 -8.00 -6.42
C ILE A 71 -6.78 -7.65 -7.87
N ASP A 72 -7.05 -6.41 -8.24
CA ASP A 72 -6.66 -5.86 -9.54
C ASP A 72 -5.23 -5.29 -9.52
N GLU A 73 -4.81 -4.67 -8.40
CA GLU A 73 -3.51 -4.01 -8.25
C GLU A 73 -3.03 -4.03 -6.79
N VAL A 74 -1.71 -4.14 -6.61
CA VAL A 74 -1.02 -3.86 -5.34
C VAL A 74 -0.02 -2.74 -5.59
N SER A 75 -0.16 -1.64 -4.86
CA SER A 75 0.72 -0.47 -4.96
C SER A 75 1.47 -0.26 -3.64
N ILE A 76 2.80 -0.13 -3.73
CA ILE A 76 3.71 0.00 -2.58
C ILE A 76 4.36 1.38 -2.62
N HIS A 77 4.22 2.14 -1.54
CA HIS A 77 4.87 3.45 -1.38
C HIS A 77 6.02 3.31 -0.38
N VAL A 78 7.24 3.57 -0.83
CA VAL A 78 8.43 3.50 0.03
C VAL A 78 8.58 4.82 0.79
N GLY A 79 8.70 4.74 2.11
CA GLY A 79 9.05 5.90 2.94
C GLY A 79 10.41 6.45 2.52
N MET A 80 10.53 7.78 2.45
CA MET A 80 11.83 8.38 2.17
C MET A 80 12.79 8.09 3.32
N PRO A 81 14.01 7.57 3.07
CA PRO A 81 14.99 7.46 4.13
C PRO A 81 15.33 8.87 4.61
N VAL A 82 15.02 9.18 5.87
CA VAL A 82 15.61 10.34 6.54
C VAL A 82 17.11 10.04 6.58
N LEU A 83 17.89 10.68 5.70
CA LEU A 83 19.34 10.46 5.61
C LEU A 83 19.98 10.88 6.94
N LEU A 84 20.08 9.93 7.88
CA LEU A 84 20.80 10.08 9.15
C LEU A 84 22.31 9.94 8.93
N PHE A 85 22.86 10.63 7.92
CA PHE A 85 24.29 10.67 7.60
C PHE A 85 24.73 12.07 7.13
N ALA A 86 24.10 13.12 7.64
CA ALA A 86 24.72 14.44 7.71
C ALA A 86 25.02 14.70 9.19
N TRP A 87 26.27 15.01 9.50
CA TRP A 87 26.85 15.20 10.85
C TRP A 87 27.38 13.95 11.55
N LEU A 88 28.52 13.45 11.06
CA LEU A 88 29.71 13.47 11.92
C LEU A 88 30.94 13.85 11.09
N ILE A 89 31.47 15.02 11.44
CA ILE A 89 32.86 15.48 11.33
C ILE A 89 33.85 14.44 11.89
#